data_AF-A0A6N9TRY8-F1
#
_entry.id   AF-A0A6N9TRY8-F1
#
_cell.length_a   1.000
_cell.length_b   1.000
_cell.length_c   1.000
_cell.angle_alpha   90.00
_cell.angle_beta   90.00
_cell.angle_gamma   90.00
#
_symmetry.space_group_name_H-M   'P 1'
#
loop_
_entity.id
_entity.type
_entity.pdbx_description
1 polymer ?
#
loop_
_entity_poly.entity_id
_entity_poly.type
_entity_poly.pdbx_seq_one_letter_code
_entity_poly.pdbx_strand_id
1 'polypeptide(L)'
;MSLVGSHKASPKPPICDVTRDRRIRLNARKEYYENKIRTLMDLSLPTKLVCLACWDAPVEREDLTTERGKRRFIKKCLKFYQKKLKEMEREARRL
;
A
#
# COMPACT_ATOMS: atom_id res chain seq x y z
N MET A 1 -10.78 19.53 52.04
CA MET A 1 -11.71 19.68 50.90
C MET A 1 -10.90 19.60 49.62
N SER A 2 -11.05 18.51 48.88
CA SER A 2 -10.27 18.24 47.65
C SER A 2 -10.88 19.00 46.47
N LEU A 3 -10.08 19.82 45.80
CA LEU A 3 -10.46 20.48 44.56
C LEU A 3 -10.41 19.46 43.42
N VAL A 4 -11.58 19.04 42.94
CA VAL A 4 -11.73 18.20 41.75
C VAL A 4 -11.48 19.09 40.53
N GLY A 5 -10.27 19.02 39.98
CA GLY A 5 -9.94 19.67 38.72
C GLY A 5 -10.65 18.98 37.56
N SER A 6 -11.62 19.67 36.96
CA SER A 6 -12.25 19.26 35.70
C SER A 6 -11.19 19.17 34.59
N HIS A 7 -10.77 17.95 34.26
CA HIS A 7 -10.03 17.69 33.03
C HIS A 7 -10.96 17.98 31.83
N LYS A 8 -10.85 19.17 31.25
CA LYS A 8 -11.41 19.45 29.92
C LYS A 8 -10.78 18.48 28.95
N ALA A 9 -11.60 17.64 28.31
CA ALA A 9 -11.16 16.72 27.29
C ALA A 9 -10.40 17.48 26.21
N SER A 10 -9.13 17.11 26.00
CA SER A 10 -8.30 17.65 24.93
C SER A 10 -9.03 17.51 23.59
N PRO A 11 -9.03 18.52 22.71
CA PRO A 11 -9.65 18.39 21.39
C PRO A 11 -8.97 17.21 20.68
N LYS A 12 -9.77 16.20 20.33
CA LYS A 12 -9.28 15.05 19.56
C LYS A 12 -8.62 15.59 18.28
N PRO A 13 -7.41 15.13 17.91
CA PRO A 13 -6.79 15.58 16.69
C PRO A 13 -7.73 15.29 15.51
N PRO A 14 -7.93 16.25 14.58
CA PRO A 14 -8.92 16.16 13.50
C PRO A 14 -8.64 15.01 12.51
N ILE A 15 -7.50 14.32 12.66
CA ILE A 15 -7.02 13.25 11.79
C ILE A 15 -7.90 11.98 11.92
N CYS A 16 -8.54 11.75 13.06
CA CYS A 16 -9.28 10.52 13.32
C CYS A 16 -10.46 10.29 12.37
N ASP A 17 -11.11 11.34 11.87
CA ASP A 17 -12.29 11.21 11.00
C ASP A 17 -11.97 11.10 9.51
N VAL A 18 -10.81 11.59 9.05
CA VAL A 18 -10.37 11.47 7.64
C VAL A 18 -10.14 10.01 7.26
N THR A 19 -9.68 9.20 8.22
CA THR A 19 -9.51 7.75 8.03
C THR A 19 -10.81 6.96 8.07
N ARG A 20 -11.95 7.55 8.47
CA ARG A 20 -13.28 6.90 8.49
C ARG A 20 -13.99 6.92 7.15
N ASP A 21 -13.67 7.87 6.28
CA ASP A 21 -14.22 7.91 4.93
C ASP A 21 -13.70 6.73 4.10
N ARG A 22 -14.63 5.87 3.66
CA ARG A 22 -14.32 4.68 2.88
C ARG A 22 -13.74 5.02 1.51
N ARG A 23 -14.17 6.11 0.89
CA ARG A 23 -13.68 6.59 -0.40
C ARG A 23 -12.24 7.11 -0.28
N ILE A 24 -11.94 7.86 0.78
CA ILE A 24 -10.55 8.33 1.04
C ILE A 24 -9.62 7.14 1.24
N ARG A 25 -10.00 6.15 2.07
CA ARG A 25 -9.21 4.93 2.27
C ARG A 25 -8.99 4.15 0.96
N LEU A 26 -10.04 4.04 0.13
CA LEU A 26 -9.96 3.34 -1.14
C LEU A 26 -9.00 4.05 -2.10
N ASN A 27 -9.09 5.38 -2.22
CA ASN A 27 -8.20 6.18 -3.06
C ASN A 27 -6.74 6.08 -2.62
N ALA A 28 -6.46 6.22 -1.31
CA ALA A 28 -5.09 6.09 -0.79
C ALA A 28 -4.50 4.69 -1.05
N ARG A 29 -5.32 3.64 -0.91
CA ARG A 29 -4.93 2.26 -1.25
C ARG A 29 -4.68 2.09 -2.76
N LYS A 30 -5.48 2.72 -3.60
CA LYS A 30 -5.30 2.69 -5.05
C LYS A 30 -3.98 3.34 -5.44
N GLU A 31 -3.73 4.56 -4.94
CA GLU A 31 -2.50 5.31 -5.17
C GLU A 31 -1.27 4.53 -4.71
N TYR A 32 -1.34 3.87 -3.55
CA TYR A 32 -0.29 2.99 -3.06
C TYR A 32 0.11 1.91 -4.09
N TYR A 33 -0.86 1.17 -4.63
CA TYR A 33 -0.57 0.12 -5.62
C TYR A 33 -0.18 0.66 -6.99
N GLU A 34 -0.73 1.79 -7.43
CA GLU A 34 -0.31 2.50 -8.65
C GLU A 34 1.16 2.91 -8.56
N ASN A 35 1.59 3.46 -7.41
CA ASN A 35 2.98 3.85 -7.18
C ASN A 35 3.92 2.63 -7.15
N LYS A 36 3.50 1.50 -6.56
CA LYS A 36 4.25 0.24 -6.60
C LYS A 36 4.48 -0.24 -8.03
N ILE A 37 3.44 -0.22 -8.87
CA ILE A 37 3.53 -0.61 -10.28
C ILE A 37 4.47 0.32 -11.03
N ARG A 38 4.31 1.64 -10.88
CA ARG A 38 5.18 2.63 -11.54
C ARG A 38 6.65 2.41 -11.18
N THR A 39 6.92 2.20 -9.89
CA THR A 39 8.27 1.90 -9.37
C THR A 39 8.84 0.66 -10.05
N LEU A 40 8.08 -0.44 -10.12
CA LEU A 40 8.56 -1.72 -10.64
C LEU A 40 8.61 -1.80 -12.18
N MET A 41 7.91 -0.91 -12.89
CA MET A 41 8.02 -0.79 -14.35
C MET A 41 9.36 -0.18 -14.76
N ASP A 42 9.97 0.63 -13.90
CA ASP A 42 11.35 1.07 -14.06
C ASP A 42 12.30 -0.09 -13.66
N LEU A 43 12.60 -0.95 -14.63
CA LEU A 43 13.38 -2.18 -14.44
C LEU A 43 14.85 -1.95 -14.04
N SER A 44 15.26 -0.71 -13.81
CA SER A 44 16.60 -0.31 -13.37
C SER A 44 16.84 -0.48 -11.86
N LEU A 45 15.80 -0.79 -11.08
CA LEU A 45 15.91 -0.87 -9.61
C LEU A 45 16.94 -1.92 -9.13
N PRO A 46 17.84 -1.56 -8.20
CA PRO A 46 18.67 -2.52 -7.48
C PRO A 46 17.83 -3.60 -6.78
N THR A 47 18.34 -4.83 -6.72
CA THR A 47 17.62 -5.98 -6.14
C THR A 47 17.11 -5.73 -4.71
N LYS A 48 17.91 -5.06 -3.87
CA LYS A 48 17.49 -4.70 -2.50
C LYS A 48 16.24 -3.81 -2.50
N LEU A 49 16.16 -2.85 -3.43
CA LEU A 49 14.99 -1.98 -3.57
C LEU A 49 13.79 -2.74 -4.14
N VAL A 50 14.01 -3.71 -5.03
CA VAL A 50 12.94 -4.61 -5.50
C VAL A 50 12.36 -5.41 -4.33
N CYS A 51 13.18 -5.97 -3.45
CA CYS A 51 12.71 -6.68 -2.26
C CYS A 51 11.86 -5.80 -1.34
N LEU A 52 12.32 -4.57 -1.07
CA LEU A 52 11.60 -3.61 -0.23
C LEU A 52 10.29 -3.14 -0.88
N ALA A 53 10.34 -2.86 -2.18
CA ALA A 53 9.16 -2.49 -2.96
C ALA A 53 8.13 -3.62 -2.99
N CYS A 54 8.56 -4.88 -2.99
CA CYS A 54 7.68 -6.05 -3.12
C CYS A 54 7.36 -6.78 -1.81
N TRP A 55 7.75 -6.24 -0.65
CA TRP A 55 7.66 -6.94 0.65
C TRP A 55 6.24 -7.41 1.01
N ASP A 56 5.22 -6.68 0.58
CA ASP A 56 3.81 -6.93 0.85
C ASP A 56 3.14 -7.88 -0.15
N ALA A 57 3.82 -8.25 -1.24
CA ALA A 57 3.29 -9.17 -2.23
C ALA A 57 3.47 -10.63 -1.78
N PRO A 58 2.39 -11.40 -1.56
CA PRO A 58 2.47 -12.81 -1.15
C PRO A 58 2.74 -13.69 -2.38
N VAL A 59 3.88 -13.46 -3.05
CA VAL A 59 4.31 -14.22 -4.21
C VAL A 59 5.48 -15.12 -3.84
N GLU A 60 5.56 -16.26 -4.52
CA GLU A 60 6.67 -17.19 -4.36
C GLU A 60 8.00 -16.49 -4.66
N ARG A 61 8.98 -16.71 -3.77
CA ARG A 61 10.32 -16.14 -3.90
C ARG A 61 11.03 -16.74 -5.11
N GLU A 62 11.74 -15.90 -5.84
CA GLU A 62 12.62 -16.31 -6.93
C GLU A 62 14.07 -16.01 -6.55
N ASP A 63 15.00 -16.60 -7.28
CA ASP A 63 16.40 -16.21 -7.18
C ASP A 63 16.63 -14.83 -7.80
N LEU A 64 16.78 -13.82 -6.95
CA LEU A 64 16.99 -12.43 -7.35
C LEU A 64 18.45 -12.08 -7.66
N THR A 65 19.37 -13.04 -7.52
CA THR A 65 20.77 -12.86 -7.94
C THR A 65 20.92 -12.92 -9.45
N THR A 66 19.96 -13.56 -10.14
CA THR A 66 19.91 -13.61 -11.60
C THR A 66 18.93 -12.58 -12.16
N GLU A 67 19.30 -11.94 -13.27
CA GLU A 67 18.41 -11.02 -13.98
C GLU A 67 17.10 -11.69 -14.42
N ARG A 68 17.15 -12.98 -14.79
CA ARG A 68 15.96 -13.74 -15.14
C ARG A 68 15.03 -13.95 -13.94
N GLY A 69 15.56 -14.35 -12.80
CA GLY A 69 14.75 -14.56 -11.59
C GLY A 69 14.21 -13.24 -11.05
N LYS A 70 15.00 -12.17 -11.06
CA LYS A 70 14.55 -10.80 -10.77
C LYS A 70 13.37 -10.38 -11.66
N ARG A 71 13.47 -10.55 -12.98
CA ARG A 71 12.37 -10.23 -13.91
C ARG A 71 11.12 -11.07 -13.65
N ARG A 72 11.26 -12.37 -13.37
CA ARG A 72 10.13 -13.24 -13.03
C ARG A 72 9.45 -12.80 -11.74
N PHE A 73 10.22 -12.47 -10.71
CA PHE A 73 9.71 -11.98 -9.44
C PHE A 73 8.94 -10.67 -9.61
N ILE A 74 9.53 -9.70 -10.31
CA ILE A 74 8.87 -8.43 -10.62
C ILE A 74 7.55 -8.68 -11.36
N LYS A 75 7.55 -9.58 -12.36
CA LYS A 75 6.32 -9.94 -13.10
C LYS A 75 5.24 -10.54 -12.21
N LYS A 76 5.60 -11.42 -11.27
CA LYS A 76 4.67 -12.00 -10.27
C LYS A 76 4.08 -10.88 -9.39
N CYS A 77 4.92 -9.97 -8.89
CA CYS A 77 4.50 -8.85 -8.06
C CYS A 77 3.56 -7.89 -8.82
N LEU A 78 3.94 -7.50 -10.04
CA LEU A 78 3.10 -6.66 -10.91
C LEU A 78 1.72 -7.27 -11.15
N LYS A 79 1.65 -8.58 -11.41
CA LYS A 79 0.38 -9.30 -11.59
C LYS A 79 -0.49 -9.23 -10.32
N PHE A 80 0.12 -9.39 -9.15
CA PHE A 80 -0.57 -9.26 -7.87
C PHE A 80 -1.12 -7.84 -7.65
N TYR A 81 -0.30 -6.80 -7.86
CA TYR A 81 -0.71 -5.41 -7.67
C TYR A 81 -1.79 -4.96 -8.66
N GLN A 82 -1.69 -5.37 -9.93
CA GLN A 82 -2.74 -5.12 -10.93
C GLN A 82 -4.06 -5.79 -10.56
N LYS A 83 -4.02 -7.00 -9.98
CA LYS A 83 -5.22 -7.66 -9.45
C LYS A 83 -5.84 -6.85 -8.32
N LYS A 84 -5.02 -6.33 -7.40
CA LYS A 84 -5.49 -5.47 -6.28
C LYS A 84 -6.16 -4.18 -6.78
N LEU A 85 -5.60 -3.53 -7.80
CA LEU A 85 -6.25 -2.36 -8.42
C LEU A 85 -7.61 -2.71 -9.01
N LYS A 86 -7.72 -3.82 -9.75
CA LYS A 86 -9.02 -4.25 -10.31
C LYS A 86 -10.05 -4.58 -9.23
N GLU A 87 -9.63 -5.16 -8.10
CA GLU A 87 -10.50 -5.39 -6.95
C GLU A 87 -11.03 -4.05 -6.39
N MET A 88 -10.18 -3.05 -6.26
CA MET A 88 -10.55 -1.71 -5.78
C MET A 88 -11.45 -0.96 -6.75
N GLU A 89 -11.20 -1.05 -8.06
CA GLU A 89 -12.06 -0.45 -9.09
C GLU A 89 -13.49 -1.03 -9.04
N ARG A 90 -13.61 -2.34 -8.78
CA ARG A 90 -14.91 -2.99 -8.58
C ARG A 90 -15.58 -2.52 -7.28
N GLU A 91 -14.80 -2.33 -6.21
CA GLU A 91 -15.32 -1.77 -4.95
C GLU A 91 -15.79 -0.32 -5.14
N ALA A 92 -15.04 0.50 -5.88
CA ALA A 92 -15.37 1.89 -6.15
C ALA A 92 -16.69 2.04 -6.92
N ARG A 93 -17.02 1.11 -7.83
CA ARG A 93 -18.31 1.10 -8.54
C ARG A 93 -19.50 0.72 -7.66
N ARG A 94 -19.26 0.17 -6.47
CA ARG A 94 -20.28 -0.28 -5.52
C ARG A 94 -20.47 0.70 -4.35
N LEU A 95 -19.66 1.75 -4.30
CA LEU A 95 -19.74 2.86 -3.35
C LEU A 95 -20.58 3.98 -3.95
#